data_AF-U1QKL7-F1
#
_entry.id   AF-U1QKL7-F1
#
_cell.length_a   1.000
_cell.length_b   1.000
_cell.length_c   1.000
_cell.angle_alpha   90.00
_cell.angle_beta   90.00
_cell.angle_gamma   90.00
#
_symmetry.space_group_name_H-M   'P 1'
#
loop_
_entity.id
_entity.type
_entity.pdbx_description
1 polymer ?
#
loop_
_entity_poly.entity_id
_entity_poly.type
_entity_poly.pdbx_seq_one_letter_code
_entity_poly.pdbx_strand_id
1 'polypeptide(L)'
;MTGPEGSTDEAATDTNGLGTVARTDIAEEAMEFVEAVEHDTRKAVTAELTDRIADLPLRSVKMLEQYREAGESDPISTHIAAGGDDDHQLAYSRNRPLRQSGLIRHVGEGRYRYAIPELIREAYADTLTDSEVAKMVQSVEASFLDSVSEPA
;
A
#
# COMPACT_ATOMS: atom_id res chain seq x y z
N MET A 1 -54.81 -12.22 54.91
CA MET A 1 -53.45 -11.97 55.42
C MET A 1 -52.78 -13.34 55.47
N THR A 2 -51.87 -13.74 54.60
CA THR A 2 -50.99 -13.04 53.66
C THR A 2 -50.58 -14.04 52.58
N GLY A 3 -50.39 -13.57 51.35
CA GLY A 3 -49.91 -14.36 50.21
C GLY A 3 -48.40 -14.68 50.27
N PRO A 4 -47.87 -15.29 49.19
CA PRO A 4 -46.55 -15.92 49.13
C PRO A 4 -45.49 -15.03 48.45
N GLU A 5 -44.26 -15.00 48.97
CA GLU A 5 -43.02 -14.47 48.33
C GLU A 5 -41.85 -15.19 49.02
N GLY A 6 -40.75 -15.63 48.42
CA GLY A 6 -40.17 -15.48 47.09
C GLY A 6 -38.65 -15.67 47.25
N SER A 7 -37.99 -16.21 46.21
CA SER A 7 -36.56 -16.01 45.89
C SER A 7 -35.54 -16.69 46.83
N THR A 8 -34.38 -17.21 46.41
CA THR A 8 -33.62 -17.18 45.14
C THR A 8 -32.50 -18.21 45.34
N ASP A 9 -32.23 -19.00 44.30
CA ASP A 9 -30.95 -18.99 43.58
C ASP A 9 -29.96 -20.02 44.11
N GLU A 10 -29.60 -20.97 43.26
CA GLU A 10 -28.20 -21.33 43.07
C GLU A 10 -28.07 -22.12 41.76
N ALA A 11 -27.75 -21.35 40.72
CA ALA A 11 -26.72 -21.68 39.74
C ALA A 11 -26.80 -23.07 39.09
N ALA A 12 -27.72 -23.22 38.13
CA ALA A 12 -27.42 -24.07 36.98
C ALA A 12 -26.39 -23.32 36.13
N THR A 13 -25.12 -23.67 36.33
CA THR A 13 -24.02 -23.27 35.47
C THR A 13 -24.34 -23.76 34.07
N ASP A 14 -24.77 -22.87 33.18
CA ASP A 14 -24.96 -23.13 31.76
C ASP A 14 -23.58 -23.22 31.09
N THR A 15 -22.90 -24.33 31.38
CA THR A 15 -21.67 -24.74 30.70
C THR A 15 -22.03 -25.84 29.72
N ASN A 16 -22.80 -25.54 28.67
CA ASN A 16 -22.60 -26.21 27.37
C ASN A 16 -23.32 -25.55 26.19
N GLY A 17 -22.93 -24.31 25.87
CA GLY A 17 -23.27 -23.66 24.60
C GLY A 17 -22.33 -24.02 23.45
N LEU A 18 -21.68 -25.20 23.44
CA LEU A 18 -20.94 -25.67 22.26
C LEU A 18 -21.95 -26.26 21.27
N GLY A 19 -22.71 -25.39 20.62
CA GLY A 19 -23.50 -25.74 19.45
C GLY A 19 -22.59 -26.38 18.42
N THR A 20 -23.02 -27.49 17.82
CA THR A 20 -22.33 -28.07 16.67
C THR A 20 -22.36 -27.05 15.55
N VAL A 21 -21.28 -26.28 15.40
CA VAL A 21 -21.12 -25.31 14.31
C VAL A 21 -21.29 -26.08 13.02
N ALA A 22 -22.26 -25.67 12.19
CA ALA A 22 -22.47 -26.37 10.93
C ALA A 22 -21.22 -26.18 10.07
N ARG A 23 -20.87 -27.19 9.26
CA ARG A 23 -19.69 -27.11 8.38
C ARG A 23 -19.73 -25.89 7.44
N THR A 24 -20.92 -25.39 7.10
CA THR A 24 -21.15 -24.16 6.34
C THR A 24 -20.72 -22.91 7.09
N ASP A 25 -21.05 -22.79 8.37
CA ASP A 25 -20.70 -21.62 9.18
C ASP A 25 -19.17 -21.54 9.36
N ILE A 26 -18.49 -22.69 9.52
CA ILE A 26 -17.02 -22.77 9.56
C ILE A 26 -16.39 -22.31 8.23
N ALA A 27 -17.00 -22.68 7.11
CA ALA A 27 -16.50 -22.28 5.79
C ALA A 27 -16.68 -20.78 5.54
N GLU A 28 -17.80 -20.20 5.96
CA GLU A 28 -18.07 -18.76 5.89
C GLU A 28 -17.09 -17.96 6.77
N GLU A 29 -16.90 -18.38 8.03
CA GLU A 29 -15.94 -17.77 8.95
C GLU A 29 -14.49 -17.87 8.42
N ALA A 30 -14.13 -19.01 7.82
CA ALA A 30 -12.83 -19.17 7.20
C ALA A 30 -12.63 -18.25 5.98
N MET A 31 -13.67 -18.03 5.16
CA MET A 31 -13.61 -17.10 4.03
C MET A 31 -13.47 -15.65 4.51
N GLU A 32 -14.26 -15.24 5.52
CA GLU A 32 -14.17 -13.91 6.12
C GLU A 32 -12.77 -13.64 6.69
N PHE A 33 -12.18 -14.62 7.38
CA PHE A 33 -10.82 -14.51 7.90
C PHE A 33 -9.78 -14.35 6.79
N VAL A 34 -9.88 -15.13 5.71
CA VAL A 34 -8.97 -15.00 4.56
C VAL A 34 -9.08 -13.61 3.94
N GLU A 35 -10.29 -13.10 3.71
CA GLU A 35 -10.50 -11.76 3.17
C GLU A 35 -9.91 -10.67 4.08
N ALA A 36 -10.08 -10.79 5.40
CA ALA A 36 -9.51 -9.86 6.37
C ALA A 36 -7.97 -9.87 6.34
N VAL A 37 -7.34 -11.04 6.31
CA VAL A 37 -5.88 -11.19 6.21
C VAL A 37 -5.36 -10.62 4.89
N GLU A 38 -6.03 -10.89 3.77
CA GLU A 38 -5.66 -10.30 2.49
C GLU A 38 -5.75 -8.77 2.54
N HIS A 39 -6.82 -8.23 3.10
CA HIS A 39 -7.02 -6.79 3.21
C HIS A 39 -5.95 -6.12 4.11
N ASP A 40 -5.59 -6.74 5.23
CA ASP A 40 -4.51 -6.25 6.09
C ASP A 40 -3.15 -6.33 5.39
N THR A 41 -2.90 -7.38 4.61
CA THR A 41 -1.70 -7.50 3.77
C THR A 41 -1.66 -6.40 2.71
N ARG A 42 -2.80 -6.11 2.06
CA ARG A 42 -2.90 -5.02 1.06
C ARG A 42 -2.58 -3.68 1.69
N LYS A 43 -3.15 -3.39 2.86
CA LYS A 43 -2.85 -2.17 3.64
C LYS A 43 -1.38 -2.07 4.00
N ALA A 44 -0.78 -3.16 4.49
CA ALA A 44 0.63 -3.17 4.87
C ALA A 44 1.55 -2.85 3.68
N VAL A 45 1.32 -3.47 2.52
CA VAL A 45 2.11 -3.20 1.30
C VAL A 45 1.93 -1.75 0.83
N THR A 46 0.70 -1.23 0.82
CA THR A 46 0.47 0.17 0.42
C THR A 46 1.12 1.16 1.38
N ALA A 47 1.05 0.92 2.70
CA ALA A 47 1.65 1.78 3.71
C ALA A 47 3.18 1.80 3.58
N GLU A 48 3.79 0.63 3.40
CA GLU A 48 5.22 0.49 3.23
C GLU A 48 5.76 1.28 2.02
N LEU A 49 5.07 1.21 0.87
CA LEU A 49 5.43 1.98 -0.32
C LEU A 49 5.20 3.48 -0.12
N THR A 50 4.12 3.88 0.56
CA THR A 50 3.86 5.27 0.92
C THR A 50 4.93 5.83 1.86
N ASP A 51 5.38 5.06 2.86
CA ASP A 51 6.44 5.47 3.79
C ASP A 51 7.77 5.70 3.06
N ARG A 52 8.14 4.79 2.13
CA ARG A 52 9.31 5.00 1.26
C ARG A 52 9.25 6.29 0.45
N ILE A 53 8.05 6.69 0.02
CA ILE A 53 7.84 7.93 -0.75
C ILE A 53 7.92 9.15 0.17
N ALA A 54 7.35 9.06 1.38
CA ALA A 54 7.38 10.13 2.37
C ALA A 54 8.81 10.49 2.82
N ASP A 55 9.72 9.51 2.83
CA ASP A 55 11.14 9.71 3.16
C ASP A 55 11.96 10.39 2.04
N LEU A 56 11.36 10.60 0.86
CA LEU A 56 12.06 11.20 -0.27
C LEU A 56 12.15 12.73 -0.16
N PRO A 57 13.25 13.33 -0.66
CA PRO A 57 13.26 14.77 -0.93
C PRO A 57 12.14 15.15 -1.91
N LEU A 58 11.51 16.31 -1.71
CA LEU A 58 10.40 16.78 -2.55
C LEU A 58 10.69 16.76 -4.06
N ARG A 59 11.91 17.14 -4.46
CA ARG A 59 12.31 17.07 -5.88
C ARG A 59 12.36 15.65 -6.39
N SER A 60 12.77 14.68 -5.57
CA SER A 60 12.76 13.26 -5.93
C SER A 60 11.33 12.74 -6.10
N VAL A 61 10.37 13.20 -5.28
CA VAL A 61 8.93 12.89 -5.47
C VAL A 61 8.44 13.43 -6.82
N LYS A 62 8.79 14.67 -7.18
CA LYS A 62 8.47 15.23 -8.50
C LYS A 62 9.08 14.46 -9.67
N MET A 63 10.30 13.96 -9.49
CA MET A 63 10.89 13.07 -10.49
C MET A 63 10.16 11.72 -10.58
N LEU A 64 9.63 11.19 -9.48
CA LEU A 64 8.82 9.96 -9.48
C LEU A 64 7.52 10.14 -10.25
N GLU A 65 6.82 11.27 -10.06
CA GLU A 65 5.65 11.66 -10.86
C GLU A 65 5.98 11.65 -12.35
N GLN A 66 7.11 12.24 -12.72
CA GLN A 66 7.54 12.28 -14.11
C GLN A 66 7.87 10.89 -14.68
N TYR A 67 8.50 10.00 -13.90
CA TYR A 67 8.74 8.61 -14.34
C TYR A 67 7.43 7.86 -14.57
N ARG A 68 6.41 8.10 -13.73
CA ARG A 68 5.07 7.52 -13.90
C ARG A 68 4.43 7.97 -15.21
N GLU A 69 4.54 9.25 -15.56
CA GLU A 69 3.95 9.80 -16.79
C GLU A 69 4.72 9.43 -18.06
N ALA A 70 6.06 9.47 -18.02
CA ALA A 70 6.92 9.23 -19.17
C ALA A 70 7.18 7.74 -19.44
N GLY A 71 6.98 6.87 -18.45
CA GLY A 71 7.29 5.44 -18.52
C GLY A 71 8.78 5.15 -18.36
N GLU A 72 9.58 5.50 -19.36
CA GLU A 72 11.05 5.36 -19.35
C GLU A 72 11.74 6.69 -19.61
N SER A 73 12.66 7.08 -18.74
CA SER A 73 13.37 8.35 -18.87
C SER A 73 14.77 8.27 -18.27
N ASP A 74 15.65 9.19 -18.66
CA ASP A 74 16.93 9.38 -17.97
C ASP A 74 16.78 10.40 -16.82
N PRO A 75 17.69 10.40 -15.83
CA PRO A 75 17.60 11.29 -14.68
C PRO A 75 17.58 12.78 -15.02
N ILE A 76 18.26 13.21 -16.08
CA ILE A 76 18.40 14.63 -16.45
C ILE A 76 17.08 15.12 -17.03
N SER A 77 16.57 14.44 -18.06
CA SER A 77 15.28 14.75 -18.67
C SER A 77 14.15 14.76 -17.62
N THR A 78 14.19 13.79 -16.70
CA THR A 78 13.23 13.69 -15.60
C THR A 78 13.36 14.85 -14.61
N HIS A 79 14.58 15.26 -14.26
CA HIS A 79 14.82 16.37 -13.34
C HIS A 79 14.32 17.70 -13.91
N ILE A 80 14.59 17.95 -15.19
CA ILE A 80 14.13 19.15 -15.91
C ILE A 80 12.60 19.19 -15.94
N ALA A 81 11.96 18.09 -16.34
CA ALA A 81 10.50 18.01 -16.38
C ALA A 81 9.85 18.12 -14.99
N ALA A 82 10.56 17.67 -13.94
CA ALA A 82 10.19 17.87 -12.54
C ALA A 82 10.44 19.30 -12.03
N GLY A 83 10.76 20.26 -12.91
CA GLY A 83 10.96 21.68 -12.57
C GLY A 83 12.33 22.00 -11.98
N GLY A 84 13.32 21.14 -12.20
CA GLY A 84 14.72 21.41 -11.90
C GLY A 84 15.47 22.01 -13.10
N ASP A 85 16.74 22.34 -12.89
CA ASP A 85 17.66 22.79 -13.95
C ASP A 85 18.32 21.62 -14.69
N ASP A 86 19.21 21.96 -15.64
CA ASP A 86 20.02 21.02 -16.41
C ASP A 86 21.31 20.59 -15.67
N ASP A 87 21.41 20.81 -14.36
CA ASP A 87 22.56 20.34 -13.57
C ASP A 87 22.53 18.81 -13.44
N HIS A 88 23.45 18.17 -14.15
CA HIS A 88 23.61 16.72 -14.12
C HIS A 88 23.87 16.18 -12.71
N GLN A 89 24.75 16.82 -11.92
CA GLN A 89 25.06 16.34 -10.59
C GLN A 89 23.84 16.40 -9.69
N LEU A 90 23.07 17.49 -9.79
CA LEU A 90 21.84 17.64 -9.02
C LEU A 90 20.80 16.59 -9.46
N ALA A 91 20.61 16.39 -10.76
CA ALA A 91 19.71 15.36 -11.29
C ALA A 91 20.05 13.96 -10.77
N TYR A 92 21.31 13.54 -10.82
CA TYR A 92 21.73 12.24 -10.31
C TYR A 92 21.65 12.14 -8.78
N SER A 93 21.91 13.24 -8.06
CA SER A 93 21.75 13.32 -6.62
C SER A 93 20.28 13.11 -6.21
N ARG A 94 19.33 13.72 -6.93
CA ARG A 94 17.89 13.55 -6.68
C ARG A 94 17.33 12.22 -7.17
N ASN A 95 17.93 11.63 -8.18
CA ASN A 95 17.56 10.28 -8.64
C ASN A 95 18.05 9.17 -7.71
N ARG A 96 19.14 9.41 -6.95
CA ARG A 96 19.74 8.40 -6.07
C ARG A 96 18.77 7.87 -5.00
N PRO A 97 18.03 8.70 -4.24
CA PRO A 97 17.03 8.23 -3.29
C PRO A 97 15.98 7.30 -3.91
N LEU A 98 15.47 7.63 -5.10
CA LEU A 98 14.49 6.80 -5.84
C LEU A 98 15.04 5.41 -6.17
N ARG A 99 16.31 5.36 -6.59
CA ARG A 99 16.99 4.08 -6.84
C ARG A 99 17.19 3.27 -5.56
N GLN A 100 17.51 3.94 -4.45
CA GLN A 100 17.78 3.28 -3.17
C GLN A 100 16.50 2.73 -2.54
N SER A 101 15.36 3.41 -2.70
CA SER A 101 14.05 2.94 -2.25
C SER A 101 13.41 1.91 -3.21
N GLY A 102 13.99 1.69 -4.39
CA GLY A 102 13.53 0.74 -5.39
C GLY A 102 12.29 1.20 -6.16
N LEU A 103 11.82 2.44 -5.97
CA LEU A 103 10.62 2.98 -6.62
C LEU A 103 10.79 3.20 -8.13
N ILE A 104 12.03 3.16 -8.60
CA ILE A 104 12.37 3.11 -10.03
C ILE A 104 13.34 1.95 -10.31
N ARG A 105 13.22 1.35 -11.49
CA ARG A 105 14.07 0.25 -11.95
C ARG A 105 14.90 0.67 -13.15
N HIS A 106 16.16 0.26 -13.18
CA HIS A 106 17.04 0.52 -14.33
C HIS A 106 16.62 -0.36 -15.52
N VAL A 107 16.58 0.22 -16.72
CA VAL A 107 16.19 -0.49 -17.96
C VAL A 107 17.31 -0.57 -19.00
N GLY A 108 18.45 0.07 -18.75
CA GLY A 108 19.56 0.16 -19.71
C GLY A 108 19.94 1.61 -20.02
N GLU A 109 21.17 1.83 -20.52
CA GLU A 109 21.64 3.14 -21.04
C GLU A 109 21.46 4.33 -20.06
N GLY A 110 21.50 4.07 -18.76
CA GLY A 110 21.26 5.09 -17.72
C GLY A 110 19.79 5.51 -17.57
N ARG A 111 18.85 4.85 -18.23
CA ARG A 111 17.41 5.11 -18.14
C ARG A 111 16.76 4.27 -17.04
N TYR A 112 15.66 4.80 -16.52
CA TYR A 112 14.88 4.21 -15.45
C TYR A 112 13.40 4.23 -15.80
N ARG A 113 12.66 3.28 -15.22
CA ARG A 113 11.21 3.21 -15.30
C ARG A 113 10.56 3.20 -13.93
N TYR A 114 9.33 3.67 -13.87
CA TYR A 114 8.46 3.53 -12.72
C TYR A 114 8.29 2.05 -12.35
N ALA A 115 8.37 1.73 -11.05
CA ALA A 115 8.40 0.34 -10.57
C ALA A 115 7.28 -0.03 -9.57
N ILE A 116 6.44 0.91 -9.15
CA ILE A 116 5.40 0.66 -8.13
C ILE A 116 4.44 -0.48 -8.53
N PRO A 117 3.92 -0.55 -9.78
CA PRO A 117 3.05 -1.67 -10.18
C PRO A 117 3.76 -3.03 -10.09
N GLU A 118 5.03 -3.10 -10.46
CA GLU A 118 5.84 -4.32 -10.37
C GLU A 118 6.13 -4.71 -8.92
N LEU A 119 6.47 -3.75 -8.06
CA LEU A 119 6.71 -4.01 -6.64
C LEU A 119 5.47 -4.61 -5.97
N ILE A 120 4.28 -4.12 -6.32
CA ILE A 120 3.01 -4.66 -5.82
C ILE A 120 2.78 -6.08 -6.34
N ARG A 121 3.02 -6.35 -7.63
CA ARG A 121 2.90 -7.71 -8.18
C ARG A 121 3.89 -8.68 -7.51
N GLU A 122 5.14 -8.26 -7.36
CA GLU A 122 6.21 -9.05 -6.73
C GLU A 122 5.89 -9.38 -5.27
N ALA A 123 5.30 -8.44 -4.52
CA ALA A 123 4.88 -8.67 -3.13
C ALA A 123 3.81 -9.77 -2.99
N TYR A 124 3.06 -10.04 -4.05
CA TYR A 124 2.02 -11.07 -4.10
C TYR A 124 2.40 -12.23 -5.03
N ALA A 125 3.68 -12.37 -5.41
CA ALA A 125 4.13 -13.43 -6.31
C ALA A 125 3.29 -13.55 -7.60
N ASP A 126 2.91 -12.40 -8.17
CA ASP A 126 2.10 -12.27 -9.39
C ASP A 126 0.71 -12.91 -9.34
N THR A 127 0.14 -13.15 -8.14
CA THR A 127 -1.20 -13.74 -8.00
C THR A 127 -2.34 -12.73 -8.15
N LEU A 128 -2.06 -11.43 -8.04
CA LEU A 128 -3.07 -10.38 -8.15
C LEU A 128 -3.52 -10.18 -9.60
N THR A 129 -4.81 -9.89 -9.77
CA THR A 129 -5.33 -9.42 -11.06
C THR A 129 -4.86 -7.99 -11.36
N ASP A 130 -4.82 -7.62 -12.64
CA ASP A 130 -4.46 -6.25 -13.03
C ASP A 130 -5.35 -5.18 -12.39
N SER A 131 -6.64 -5.49 -12.15
CA SER A 131 -7.56 -4.57 -11.47
C SER A 131 -7.20 -4.36 -10.00
N GLU A 132 -6.80 -5.42 -9.30
CA GLU A 132 -6.34 -5.31 -7.91
C GLU A 132 -5.04 -4.53 -7.81
N VAL A 133 -4.07 -4.83 -8.69
CA VAL A 133 -2.82 -4.06 -8.78
C VAL A 133 -3.14 -2.59 -9.03
N ALA A 134 -4.01 -2.26 -9.98
CA ALA A 134 -4.37 -0.88 -10.29
C ALA A 134 -5.02 -0.14 -9.10
N LYS A 135 -5.82 -0.81 -8.26
CA LYS A 135 -6.40 -0.23 -7.04
C LYS A 135 -5.34 0.06 -5.98
N MET A 136 -4.40 -0.86 -5.79
CA MET A 136 -3.30 -0.67 -4.85
C MET A 136 -2.35 0.43 -5.33
N VAL A 137 -2.02 0.45 -6.63
CA VAL A 137 -1.23 1.52 -7.26
C VAL A 137 -1.92 2.88 -7.04
N GLN A 138 -3.22 3.00 -7.30
CA GLN A 138 -3.97 4.23 -7.02
C GLN A 138 -3.88 4.67 -5.55
N SER A 139 -3.92 3.72 -4.62
CA SER A 139 -3.82 4.02 -3.19
C SER A 139 -2.44 4.58 -2.82
N VAL A 140 -1.37 4.03 -3.40
CA VAL A 140 0.00 4.54 -3.22
C VAL A 140 0.17 5.89 -3.91
N GLU A 141 -0.32 6.02 -5.15
CA GLU A 141 -0.23 7.23 -5.96
C GLU A 141 -0.93 8.44 -5.33
N ALA A 142 -2.04 8.20 -4.63
CA ALA A 142 -2.75 9.24 -3.89
C ALA A 142 -1.88 9.93 -2.81
N SER A 143 -0.80 9.29 -2.33
CA SER A 143 0.12 9.90 -1.36
C SER A 143 0.98 11.02 -1.93
N PHE A 144 1.21 11.04 -3.25
CA PHE A 144 2.13 11.99 -3.88
C PHE A 144 1.54 12.77 -5.06
N LEU A 145 0.50 12.27 -5.74
CA LEU A 145 -0.11 12.95 -6.89
C LEU A 145 -0.94 14.20 -6.52
N ASP A 146 -1.14 14.52 -5.25
CA ASP A 146 -1.86 15.72 -4.80
C ASP A 146 -1.08 16.56 -3.75
N SER A 147 0.25 16.34 -3.65
CA SER A 147 1.12 16.97 -2.66
C SER A 147 2.01 18.05 -3.30
N VAL A 148 1.41 19.17 -3.74
CA VAL A 148 2.18 20.43 -3.96
C VAL A 148 1.48 21.62 -3.31
N SER A 149 1.90 21.92 -2.10
CA SER A 149 2.07 23.30 -1.69
C SER A 149 3.32 23.40 -0.84
N GLU A 150 4.43 23.79 -1.45
CA GLU A 150 5.40 24.62 -0.73
C GLU A 150 5.21 26.06 -1.24
N PRO A 151 4.83 27.01 -0.37
CA PRO A 151 4.75 28.41 -0.73
C PRO A 151 6.16 28.99 -0.87
N ALA A 152 6.34 29.86 -1.88
CA ALA A 152 7.43 30.84 -1.90
C ALA A 152 7.05 32.07 -1.08
#